data_AF-A0A4W5KDX3-F1
#
_entry.id   AF-A0A4W5KDX3-F1
#
_cell.length_a   1.000
_cell.length_b   1.000
_cell.length_c   1.000
_cell.angle_alpha   90.00
_cell.angle_beta   90.00
_cell.angle_gamma   90.00
#
_symmetry.space_group_name_H-M   'P 1'
#
loop_
_entity.id
_entity.type
_entity.pdbx_description
1 polymer ?
#
loop_
_entity_poly.entity_id
_entity_poly.type
_entity_poly.pdbx_seq_one_letter_code
_entity_poly.pdbx_strand_id
1 'polypeptide(L)'
;MEEPPYLSGDAEFTVLLFGRSDRSQFSLANSILRTDVFDDELCDIAESQRHRNEAFERKLAVVNTPNLSVYEASQKELKRVFKMSVCKSSPGPYVVLFAFHLNNISPSAVRILELVTKYFGDSILNHMMVVVCHEEDKEDSALEKIVKHNRDFRELIEKCGQRYHLFNERKARRDEKVSKQLLEKMDDMVRDNGCRFYSNHQYQEAEERIQTEEHFIMKGRKKEMLTKRKELESRYTGEGLEKELLLFETRIRVENREKAERKISEVLGFTLTAVDYAAAVGKGAALGALCGAVMGFEGMAVGAAVGAVVGGVIGGAASAAWGYVTNAAAQMNRR
;
A
#
# COMPACT_ATOMS: atom_id res chain seq x y z
N MET A 1 19.01 25.16 5.00
CA MET A 1 18.01 24.26 4.40
C MET A 1 17.56 23.35 5.51
N GLU A 2 16.26 23.34 5.82
CA GLU A 2 15.70 22.40 6.80
C GLU A 2 15.94 20.97 6.31
N GLU A 3 16.32 20.07 7.22
CA GLU A 3 16.43 18.65 6.90
C GLU A 3 15.05 18.10 6.49
N PRO A 4 14.97 17.27 5.44
CA PRO A 4 13.72 16.67 5.02
C PRO A 4 12.99 15.99 6.19
N PRO A 5 11.65 16.10 6.29
CA PRO A 5 10.87 15.64 7.45
C PRO A 5 10.93 14.11 7.71
N TYR A 6 11.38 13.33 6.74
CA TYR A 6 11.64 11.89 6.89
C TYR A 6 13.05 11.57 7.42
N LEU A 7 13.96 12.55 7.41
CA LEU A 7 15.27 12.45 8.07
C LEU A 7 15.18 12.90 9.54
N SER A 8 14.14 13.64 9.93
CA SER A 8 13.92 14.08 11.33
C SER A 8 13.29 13.02 12.24
N GLY A 9 13.21 11.75 11.79
CA GLY A 9 12.81 10.58 12.62
C GLY A 9 11.30 10.37 12.86
N ASP A 10 10.47 11.37 12.60
CA ASP A 10 9.03 11.30 12.92
C ASP A 10 8.15 10.84 11.74
N ALA A 11 8.54 11.13 10.50
CA ALA A 11 7.80 10.72 9.31
C ALA A 11 8.37 9.44 8.67
N GLU A 12 7.48 8.55 8.23
CA GLU A 12 7.86 7.33 7.52
C GLU A 12 8.21 7.63 6.05
N PHE A 13 9.37 7.15 5.59
CA PHE A 13 9.81 7.25 4.20
C PHE A 13 9.26 6.07 3.38
N THR A 14 8.13 6.31 2.71
CA THR A 14 7.46 5.30 1.87
C THR A 14 8.08 5.21 0.49
N VAL A 15 8.48 4.00 0.11
CA VAL A 15 9.01 3.63 -1.21
C VAL A 15 8.02 2.67 -1.88
N LEU A 16 7.65 2.92 -3.13
CA LEU A 16 6.79 2.05 -3.93
C LEU A 16 7.61 1.31 -4.99
N LEU A 17 7.55 -0.03 -5.00
CA LEU A 17 8.31 -0.87 -5.91
C LEU A 17 7.39 -1.48 -6.98
N PHE A 18 7.59 -1.04 -8.23
CA PHE A 18 7.01 -1.64 -9.42
C PHE A 18 8.01 -2.53 -10.14
N GLY A 19 7.52 -3.47 -10.95
CA GLY A 19 8.36 -4.29 -11.82
C GLY A 19 7.80 -5.69 -12.05
N ARG A 20 8.70 -6.61 -12.36
CA ARG A 20 8.41 -8.04 -12.25
C ARG A 20 8.58 -8.40 -10.78
N SER A 21 7.50 -8.80 -10.12
CA SER A 21 7.52 -9.31 -8.75
C SER A 21 8.26 -10.64 -8.77
N ASP A 22 9.58 -10.55 -8.65
CA ASP A 22 10.54 -11.64 -8.73
C ASP A 22 11.54 -11.51 -7.58
N ARG A 23 12.43 -12.51 -7.47
CA ARG A 23 13.44 -12.56 -6.42
C ARG A 23 14.28 -11.29 -6.34
N SER A 24 14.55 -10.63 -7.46
CA SER A 24 15.32 -9.39 -7.49
C SER A 24 14.58 -8.23 -6.87
N GLN A 25 13.27 -8.12 -7.09
CA GLN A 25 12.45 -7.10 -6.41
C GLN A 25 12.37 -7.35 -4.89
N PHE A 26 12.25 -8.61 -4.47
CA PHE A 26 12.21 -8.97 -3.05
C PHE A 26 13.56 -8.77 -2.36
N SER A 27 14.66 -9.15 -3.01
CA SER A 27 16.01 -8.92 -2.50
C SER A 27 16.29 -7.41 -2.33
N LEU A 28 15.85 -6.59 -3.28
CA LEU A 28 15.93 -5.13 -3.19
C LEU A 28 15.12 -4.60 -1.98
N ALA A 29 13.88 -5.07 -1.79
CA ALA A 29 13.05 -4.69 -0.66
C ALA A 29 13.69 -5.05 0.70
N ASN A 30 14.17 -6.29 0.85
CA ASN A 30 14.87 -6.74 2.05
C ASN A 30 16.13 -5.91 2.32
N SER A 31 16.86 -5.54 1.26
CA SER A 31 18.08 -4.74 1.36
C SER A 31 17.83 -3.29 1.76
N ILE A 32 16.72 -2.69 1.31
CA ILE A 32 16.27 -1.36 1.73
C ILE A 32 15.80 -1.39 3.18
N LEU A 33 14.99 -2.38 3.55
CA LEU A 33 14.45 -2.50 4.90
C LEU A 33 15.46 -3.03 5.91
N ARG A 34 16.58 -3.62 5.49
CA ARG A 34 17.55 -4.32 6.36
C ARG A 34 16.91 -5.41 7.21
N THR A 35 15.96 -6.13 6.64
CA THR A 35 15.30 -7.28 7.26
C THR A 35 14.79 -8.24 6.19
N ASP A 36 14.75 -9.53 6.52
CA ASP A 36 14.32 -10.59 5.61
C ASP A 36 12.79 -10.75 5.68
N VAL A 37 12.09 -9.85 5.00
CA VAL A 37 10.63 -9.84 4.93
C VAL A 37 10.10 -10.90 3.98
N PHE A 38 10.78 -11.05 2.85
CA PHE A 38 10.48 -12.04 1.84
C PHE A 38 11.50 -13.17 1.91
N ASP A 39 11.01 -14.40 1.95
CA ASP A 39 11.83 -15.61 1.88
C ASP A 39 12.47 -15.75 0.47
N ASP A 40 13.63 -16.36 0.40
CA ASP A 40 14.35 -16.69 -0.84
C ASP A 40 13.52 -17.65 -1.73
N GLU A 41 12.57 -18.39 -1.17
CA GLU A 41 11.63 -19.27 -1.91
C GLU A 41 10.46 -18.53 -2.56
N LEU A 42 10.14 -17.30 -2.10
CA LEU A 42 9.02 -16.55 -2.62
C LEU A 42 9.34 -16.01 -4.02
N CYS A 43 8.54 -16.42 -5.00
CA CYS A 43 8.76 -16.07 -6.40
C CYS A 43 7.76 -15.05 -6.96
N ASP A 44 6.65 -14.80 -6.27
CA ASP A 44 5.64 -13.79 -6.64
C ASP A 44 4.73 -13.43 -5.45
N ILE A 45 4.03 -12.29 -5.54
CA ILE A 45 2.95 -11.90 -4.65
C ILE A 45 1.68 -11.67 -5.47
N ALA A 46 0.52 -12.04 -4.92
CA ALA A 46 -0.77 -11.87 -5.60
C ALA A 46 -1.34 -10.45 -5.45
N GLU A 47 -0.99 -9.76 -4.36
CA GLU A 47 -1.49 -8.42 -4.02
C GLU A 47 -0.35 -7.55 -3.46
N SER A 48 -0.53 -6.23 -3.48
CA SER A 48 0.50 -5.32 -2.97
C SER A 48 0.66 -5.43 -1.46
N GLN A 49 1.91 -5.54 -1.00
CA GLN A 49 2.24 -5.71 0.41
C GLN A 49 3.09 -4.52 0.89
N ARG A 50 2.76 -3.98 2.06
CA ARG A 50 3.54 -2.93 2.72
C ARG A 50 4.28 -3.52 3.90
N HIS A 51 5.57 -3.24 3.96
CA HIS A 51 6.46 -3.71 5.00
C HIS A 51 7.25 -2.54 5.58
N ARG A 52 7.53 -2.60 6.88
CA ARG A 52 8.12 -1.49 7.64
C ARG A 52 9.32 -1.97 8.43
N ASN A 53 10.35 -1.14 8.51
CA ASN A 53 11.43 -1.31 9.46
C ASN A 53 12.10 0.03 9.78
N GLU A 54 12.70 0.13 10.97
CA GLU A 54 13.65 1.20 11.27
C GLU A 54 15.05 0.76 10.84
N ALA A 55 15.58 1.42 9.83
CA ALA A 55 16.89 1.12 9.26
C ALA A 55 17.55 2.41 8.78
N PHE A 56 18.87 2.47 8.84
CA PHE A 56 19.64 3.67 8.47
C PHE A 56 19.16 4.93 9.20
N GLU A 57 18.88 4.79 10.50
CA GLU A 57 18.45 5.88 11.40
C GLU A 57 17.13 6.55 10.99
N ARG A 58 16.29 5.87 10.22
CA ARG A 58 14.98 6.37 9.79
C ARG A 58 13.92 5.28 9.69
N LYS A 59 12.66 5.69 9.72
CA LYS A 59 11.49 4.80 9.51
C LYS A 59 11.27 4.61 8.02
N LEU A 60 11.43 3.38 7.53
CA LEU A 60 11.23 3.01 6.14
C LEU A 60 9.95 2.19 5.97
N ALA A 61 9.20 2.48 4.92
CA ALA A 61 8.16 1.57 4.42
C ALA A 61 8.43 1.24 2.96
N VAL A 62 8.35 -0.04 2.61
CA VAL A 62 8.43 -0.52 1.23
C VAL A 62 7.11 -1.17 0.86
N VAL A 63 6.52 -0.71 -0.24
CA VAL A 63 5.29 -1.25 -0.82
C VAL A 63 5.66 -2.00 -2.09
N ASN A 64 5.65 -3.33 -2.03
CA ASN A 64 5.88 -4.19 -3.19
C ASN A 64 4.58 -4.38 -3.97
N THR A 65 4.64 -4.29 -5.29
CA THR A 65 3.50 -4.59 -6.16
C THR A 65 3.67 -5.94 -6.84
N PRO A 66 2.56 -6.67 -7.12
CA PRO A 66 2.61 -7.94 -7.83
C PRO A 66 3.13 -7.75 -9.27
N ASN A 67 3.41 -8.86 -9.95
CA ASN A 67 4.03 -8.82 -11.27
C ASN A 67 3.09 -8.17 -12.32
N LEU A 68 3.37 -6.92 -12.67
CA LEU A 68 2.52 -6.16 -13.59
C LEU A 68 2.44 -6.77 -15.00
N SER A 69 3.46 -7.52 -15.43
CA SER A 69 3.46 -8.17 -16.74
C SER A 69 2.33 -9.19 -16.92
N VAL A 70 1.87 -9.82 -15.82
CA VAL A 70 0.77 -10.79 -15.82
C VAL A 70 -0.57 -10.11 -16.13
N TYR A 71 -0.72 -8.85 -15.74
CA TYR A 71 -1.96 -8.10 -15.86
C TYR A 71 -2.00 -7.20 -17.10
N GLU A 72 -0.96 -7.21 -17.96
CA GLU A 72 -0.91 -6.41 -19.19
C GLU A 72 -2.17 -6.58 -20.06
N ALA A 73 -2.73 -7.80 -20.10
CA ALA A 73 -3.93 -8.13 -20.88
C ALA A 73 -5.25 -7.75 -20.20
N SER A 74 -5.27 -7.43 -18.90
CA SER A 74 -6.49 -7.15 -18.13
C SER A 74 -6.43 -5.78 -17.44
N GLN A 75 -7.00 -4.78 -18.11
CA GLN A 75 -7.10 -3.41 -17.58
C GLN A 75 -7.84 -3.36 -16.22
N LYS A 76 -8.80 -4.25 -15.99
CA LYS A 76 -9.55 -4.33 -14.73
C LYS A 76 -8.66 -4.77 -13.57
N GLU A 77 -7.92 -5.87 -13.76
CA GLU A 77 -7.01 -6.40 -12.73
C GLU A 77 -5.84 -5.45 -12.50
N LEU A 78 -5.28 -4.86 -13.56
CA LEU A 78 -4.23 -3.86 -13.44
C LEU A 78 -4.69 -2.64 -12.64
N LYS A 79 -5.90 -2.14 -12.90
CA LYS A 79 -6.51 -1.04 -12.13
C LYS A 79 -6.73 -1.43 -10.66
N ARG A 80 -7.10 -2.68 -10.37
CA ARG A 80 -7.22 -3.19 -8.99
C ARG A 80 -5.86 -3.17 -8.28
N VAL A 81 -4.81 -3.67 -8.93
CA VAL A 81 -3.43 -3.66 -8.42
C VAL A 81 -2.98 -2.23 -8.11
N PHE A 82 -3.20 -1.29 -9.02
CA PHE A 82 -2.79 0.10 -8.79
C PHE A 82 -3.60 0.79 -7.69
N LYS A 83 -4.90 0.50 -7.54
CA LYS A 83 -5.68 1.01 -6.40
C LYS A 83 -5.15 0.46 -5.07
N MET A 84 -4.82 -0.83 -5.04
CA MET A 84 -4.25 -1.48 -3.86
C MET A 84 -2.91 -0.83 -3.48
N SER A 85 -2.03 -0.61 -4.47
CA SER A 85 -0.75 0.05 -4.24
C SER A 85 -0.92 1.51 -3.77
N VAL A 86 -1.88 2.27 -4.31
CA VAL A 86 -2.23 3.62 -3.81
C VAL A 86 -2.64 3.56 -2.33
N CYS A 87 -3.55 2.66 -1.95
CA CYS A 87 -4.00 2.55 -0.56
C CYS A 87 -2.84 2.22 0.39
N LYS A 88 -1.97 1.29 -0.02
CA LYS A 88 -0.81 0.85 0.78
C LYS A 88 0.33 1.86 0.84
N SER A 89 0.40 2.80 -0.12
CA SER A 89 1.43 3.83 -0.16
C SER A 89 0.91 5.23 0.17
N SER A 90 -0.35 5.36 0.62
CA SER A 90 -0.94 6.64 1.02
C SER A 90 -0.24 7.21 2.27
N PRO A 91 0.00 8.53 2.34
CA PRO A 91 -0.54 9.60 1.48
C PRO A 91 0.15 9.76 0.13
N GLY A 92 1.27 9.05 -0.07
CA GLY A 92 2.05 9.04 -1.30
C GLY A 92 3.45 8.49 -1.09
N PRO A 93 4.09 7.89 -2.11
CA PRO A 93 5.49 7.48 -2.03
C PRO A 93 6.42 8.68 -2.20
N TYR A 94 7.52 8.73 -1.44
CA TYR A 94 8.61 9.66 -1.72
C TYR A 94 9.36 9.27 -2.98
N VAL A 95 9.56 7.95 -3.14
CA VAL A 95 10.28 7.35 -4.24
C VAL A 95 9.51 6.18 -4.82
N VAL A 96 9.49 6.11 -6.14
CA VAL A 96 9.01 4.96 -6.90
C VAL A 96 10.21 4.28 -7.55
N LEU A 97 10.44 3.01 -7.25
CA LEU A 97 11.47 2.21 -7.88
C LEU A 97 10.84 1.32 -8.93
N PHE A 98 11.33 1.40 -10.17
CA PHE A 98 10.99 0.46 -11.22
C PHE A 98 12.12 -0.57 -11.34
N ALA A 99 11.95 -1.71 -10.68
CA ALA A 99 12.99 -2.71 -10.46
C ALA A 99 12.80 -3.95 -11.33
N PHE A 100 13.89 -4.44 -11.92
CA PHE A 100 13.91 -5.70 -12.66
C PHE A 100 15.34 -6.26 -12.74
N HIS A 101 15.47 -7.57 -12.91
CA HIS A 101 16.76 -8.20 -13.16
C HIS A 101 17.35 -7.76 -14.51
N LEU A 102 18.68 -7.66 -14.62
CA LEU A 102 19.44 -7.27 -15.81
C LEU A 102 18.97 -7.98 -17.10
N ASN A 103 18.68 -9.28 -17.00
CA ASN A 103 18.23 -10.11 -18.12
C ASN A 103 16.79 -9.80 -18.58
N ASN A 104 16.05 -8.99 -17.82
CA ASN A 104 14.65 -8.66 -18.09
C ASN A 104 14.48 -7.28 -18.76
N ILE A 105 15.59 -6.60 -19.09
CA ILE A 105 15.57 -5.40 -19.94
C ILE A 105 14.99 -5.79 -21.30
N SER A 106 13.75 -5.39 -21.54
CA SER A 106 12.96 -5.84 -22.69
C SER A 106 11.87 -4.84 -23.04
N PRO A 107 11.22 -4.97 -24.21
CA PRO A 107 10.08 -4.13 -24.57
C PRO A 107 8.89 -4.27 -23.61
N SER A 108 8.77 -5.38 -22.88
CA SER A 108 7.74 -5.53 -21.83
C SER A 108 7.98 -4.58 -20.67
N ALA A 109 9.24 -4.37 -20.25
CA ALA A 109 9.56 -3.41 -19.20
C ALA A 109 9.13 -1.98 -19.58
N VAL A 110 9.35 -1.59 -20.84
CA VAL A 110 8.89 -0.30 -21.38
C VAL A 110 7.37 -0.16 -21.33
N ARG A 111 6.63 -1.20 -21.77
CA ARG A 111 5.16 -1.20 -21.71
C ARG A 111 4.62 -1.10 -20.28
N ILE A 112 5.24 -1.78 -19.31
CA ILE A 112 4.85 -1.70 -17.91
C ILE A 112 5.03 -0.26 -17.40
N LEU A 113 6.16 0.38 -17.71
CA LEU A 113 6.40 1.77 -17.34
C LEU A 113 5.32 2.69 -17.94
N GLU A 114 4.92 2.47 -19.19
CA GLU A 114 3.84 3.23 -19.83
C GLU A 114 2.48 3.02 -19.16
N LEU A 115 2.17 1.79 -18.73
CA LEU A 115 0.94 1.48 -18.01
C LEU A 115 0.88 2.18 -16.64
N VAL A 116 2.01 2.18 -15.91
CA VAL A 116 2.15 2.92 -14.65
C VAL A 116 1.96 4.41 -14.90
N THR A 117 2.68 4.97 -15.87
CA THR A 117 2.59 6.39 -16.23
C THR A 117 1.16 6.79 -16.61
N LYS A 118 0.47 5.97 -17.40
CA LYS A 118 -0.91 6.20 -17.82
C LYS A 118 -1.89 6.23 -16.64
N TYR A 119 -1.68 5.39 -15.63
CA TYR A 119 -2.58 5.32 -14.47
C TYR A 119 -2.34 6.43 -13.46
N PHE A 120 -1.07 6.68 -13.12
CA PHE A 120 -0.69 7.65 -12.09
C PHE A 120 -0.61 9.08 -12.64
N GLY A 121 -0.25 9.24 -13.92
CA GLY A 121 0.04 10.51 -14.56
C GLY A 121 1.54 10.77 -14.68
N ASP A 122 1.94 11.59 -15.66
CA ASP A 122 3.36 11.81 -16.02
C ASP A 122 4.22 12.31 -14.84
N SER A 123 3.62 13.04 -13.90
CA SER A 123 4.29 13.53 -12.69
C SER A 123 4.89 12.41 -11.83
N ILE A 124 4.41 11.16 -11.92
CA ILE A 124 5.01 10.04 -11.18
C ILE A 124 6.46 9.79 -11.62
N LEU A 125 6.79 10.08 -12.89
CA LEU A 125 8.12 9.85 -13.44
C LEU A 125 9.17 10.72 -12.73
N ASN A 126 8.79 11.89 -12.21
CA ASN A 126 9.66 12.76 -11.42
C ASN A 126 10.12 12.12 -10.10
N HIS A 127 9.30 11.23 -9.55
CA HIS A 127 9.58 10.46 -8.35
C HIS A 127 10.09 9.04 -8.67
N MET A 128 10.37 8.73 -9.94
CA MET A 128 10.73 7.38 -10.37
C MET A 128 12.22 7.24 -10.70
N MET A 129 12.80 6.11 -10.26
CA MET A 129 14.15 5.66 -10.60
C MET A 129 14.13 4.23 -11.11
N VAL A 130 14.88 3.95 -12.17
CA VAL A 130 15.05 2.60 -12.72
C VAL A 130 16.12 1.85 -11.91
N VAL A 131 15.80 0.65 -11.40
CA VAL A 131 16.77 -0.18 -10.68
C VAL A 131 17.01 -1.47 -11.45
N VAL A 132 18.24 -1.67 -11.90
CA VAL A 132 18.65 -2.89 -12.59
C VAL A 132 19.38 -3.79 -11.61
N CYS A 133 18.71 -4.82 -11.15
CA CYS A 133 19.29 -5.80 -10.24
C CYS A 133 20.16 -6.79 -11.03
N HIS A 134 21.29 -7.20 -10.47
CA HIS A 134 22.16 -8.19 -11.10
C HIS A 134 23.00 -8.96 -10.07
N GLU A 135 23.48 -10.11 -10.54
CA GLU A 135 24.43 -10.96 -9.81
C GLU A 135 25.82 -11.03 -10.48
N GLU A 136 26.03 -10.25 -11.54
CA GLU A 136 27.29 -10.22 -12.28
C GLU A 136 28.48 -9.88 -11.38
N ASP A 137 29.57 -10.63 -11.52
CA ASP A 137 30.86 -10.35 -10.87
C ASP A 137 31.69 -9.38 -11.72
N LYS A 138 31.04 -8.29 -12.14
CA LYS A 138 31.64 -7.21 -12.93
C LYS A 138 31.59 -5.92 -12.12
N GLU A 139 32.50 -5.01 -12.41
CA GLU A 139 32.39 -3.65 -11.93
C GLU A 139 31.16 -2.97 -12.54
N ASP A 140 30.46 -2.18 -11.73
CA ASP A 140 29.26 -1.47 -12.14
C ASP A 140 29.54 -0.56 -13.35
N SER A 141 30.75 0.01 -13.45
CA SER A 141 31.20 0.83 -14.59
C SER A 141 31.22 0.06 -15.93
N ALA A 142 31.58 -1.22 -15.89
CA ALA A 142 31.59 -2.09 -17.07
C ALA A 142 30.17 -2.52 -17.42
N LEU A 143 29.35 -2.85 -16.41
CA LEU A 143 27.96 -3.22 -16.63
C LEU A 143 27.13 -2.06 -17.15
N GLU A 144 27.39 -0.85 -16.65
CA GLU A 144 26.76 0.39 -17.09
C GLU A 144 26.97 0.62 -18.59
N LYS A 145 28.19 0.40 -19.08
CA LYS A 145 28.46 0.45 -20.53
C LYS A 145 27.57 -0.54 -21.26
N ILE A 146 27.47 -1.78 -20.80
CA ILE A 146 26.66 -2.83 -21.46
C ILE A 146 25.18 -2.42 -21.51
N VAL A 147 24.58 -2.05 -20.37
CA VAL A 147 23.15 -1.70 -20.34
C VAL A 147 22.84 -0.44 -21.15
N LYS A 148 23.75 0.54 -21.21
CA LYS A 148 23.58 1.75 -22.03
C LYS A 148 23.58 1.48 -23.54
N HIS A 149 24.10 0.35 -24.02
CA HIS A 149 23.95 -0.05 -25.42
C HIS A 149 22.55 -0.63 -25.70
N ASN A 150 21.83 -1.10 -24.69
CA ASN A 150 20.48 -1.62 -24.85
C ASN A 150 19.49 -0.45 -25.11
N ARG A 151 18.72 -0.57 -26.19
CA ARG A 151 17.73 0.45 -26.59
C ARG A 151 16.62 0.61 -25.56
N ASP A 152 16.07 -0.48 -25.08
CA ASP A 152 14.94 -0.47 -24.13
C ASP A 152 15.37 0.15 -22.81
N PHE A 153 16.59 -0.14 -22.33
CA PHE A 153 17.14 0.50 -21.13
C PHE A 153 17.26 2.02 -21.30
N ARG A 154 17.78 2.49 -22.44
CA ARG A 154 17.88 3.92 -22.73
C ARG A 154 16.52 4.61 -22.72
N GLU A 155 15.50 3.97 -23.29
CA GLU A 155 14.14 4.50 -23.30
C GLU A 155 13.56 4.59 -21.87
N LEU A 156 13.76 3.56 -21.03
CA LEU A 156 13.31 3.58 -19.63
C LEU A 156 13.93 4.75 -18.85
N ILE A 157 15.25 4.91 -18.92
CA ILE A 157 15.93 5.97 -18.17
C ILE A 157 15.64 7.36 -18.74
N GLU A 158 15.40 7.49 -20.04
CA GLU A 158 14.99 8.77 -20.66
C GLU A 158 13.66 9.26 -20.09
N LYS A 159 12.66 8.37 -19.99
CA LYS A 159 11.37 8.69 -19.35
C LYS A 159 11.51 9.03 -17.86
N CYS A 160 12.47 8.41 -17.17
CA CYS A 160 12.75 8.66 -15.75
C CYS A 160 13.81 9.75 -15.49
N GLY A 161 14.09 10.64 -16.45
CA GLY A 161 14.99 11.78 -16.23
C GLY A 161 16.46 11.38 -16.00
N GLN A 162 16.92 10.33 -16.69
CA GLN A 162 18.24 9.71 -16.56
C GLN A 162 18.53 9.09 -15.18
N ARG A 163 17.52 8.90 -14.33
CA ARG A 163 17.67 8.31 -12.99
C ARG A 163 17.70 6.78 -13.05
N TYR A 164 18.84 6.19 -12.70
CA TYR A 164 18.96 4.76 -12.51
C TYR A 164 20.00 4.35 -11.46
N HIS A 165 19.91 3.10 -11.02
CA HIS A 165 20.87 2.45 -10.14
C HIS A 165 21.09 0.99 -10.57
N LEU A 166 22.36 0.55 -10.59
CA LEU A 166 22.71 -0.86 -10.77
C LEU A 166 22.84 -1.47 -9.38
N PHE A 167 22.03 -2.49 -9.09
CA PHE A 167 21.97 -3.08 -7.76
C PHE A 167 22.58 -4.49 -7.76
N ASN A 168 23.75 -4.63 -7.14
CA ASN A 168 24.42 -5.92 -7.03
C ASN A 168 23.87 -6.73 -5.84
N GLU A 169 22.99 -7.67 -6.12
CA GLU A 169 22.29 -8.47 -5.11
C GLU A 169 23.25 -9.32 -4.26
N ARG A 170 24.32 -9.83 -4.85
CA ARG A 170 25.34 -10.63 -4.14
C ARG A 170 26.17 -9.81 -3.17
N LYS A 171 26.44 -8.55 -3.49
CA LYS A 171 27.16 -7.62 -2.61
C LYS A 171 26.23 -7.09 -1.52
N ALA A 172 24.98 -6.78 -1.85
CA ALA A 172 24.00 -6.26 -0.89
C ALA A 172 23.76 -7.19 0.31
N ARG A 173 23.85 -8.52 0.12
CA ARG A 173 23.77 -9.51 1.22
C ARG A 173 24.89 -9.38 2.26
N ARG A 174 26.02 -8.76 1.91
CA ARG A 174 27.25 -8.71 2.74
C ARG A 174 27.66 -7.30 3.13
N ASP A 175 27.35 -6.31 2.28
CA ASP A 175 27.78 -4.93 2.44
C ASP A 175 26.60 -3.98 2.37
N GLU A 176 26.27 -3.38 3.50
CA GLU A 176 25.19 -2.38 3.59
C GLU A 176 25.49 -1.10 2.82
N LYS A 177 26.74 -0.85 2.42
CA LYS A 177 27.09 0.30 1.58
C LYS A 177 26.35 0.30 0.25
N VAL A 178 26.04 -0.89 -0.30
CA VAL A 178 25.25 -1.00 -1.53
C VAL A 178 23.85 -0.39 -1.33
N SER A 179 23.17 -0.76 -0.25
CA SER A 179 21.87 -0.17 0.11
C SER A 179 22.00 1.32 0.45
N LYS A 180 23.05 1.74 1.16
CA LYS A 180 23.26 3.17 1.49
C LYS A 180 23.39 4.04 0.24
N GLN A 181 24.16 3.59 -0.76
CA GLN A 181 24.30 4.32 -2.03
C GLN A 181 22.97 4.46 -2.78
N LEU A 182 22.12 3.44 -2.73
CA LEU A 182 20.77 3.55 -3.28
C LEU A 182 19.96 4.58 -2.50
N LEU A 183 19.97 4.53 -1.16
CA LEU A 183 19.22 5.47 -0.32
C LEU A 183 19.70 6.92 -0.48
N GLU A 184 20.99 7.15 -0.63
CA GLU A 184 21.56 8.47 -0.93
C GLU A 184 21.00 9.02 -2.25
N LYS A 185 20.96 8.21 -3.32
CA LYS A 185 20.33 8.63 -4.58
C LYS A 185 18.83 8.88 -4.45
N MET A 186 18.14 8.12 -3.60
CA MET A 186 16.72 8.34 -3.29
C MET A 186 16.52 9.68 -2.58
N ASP A 187 17.39 10.02 -1.63
CA ASP A 187 17.34 11.28 -0.89
C ASP A 187 17.63 12.48 -1.79
N ASP A 188 18.60 12.36 -2.69
CA ASP A 188 18.89 13.38 -3.70
C ASP A 188 17.67 13.63 -4.61
N MET A 189 17.06 12.55 -5.11
CA MET A 189 15.86 12.66 -5.94
C MET A 189 14.69 13.31 -5.18
N VAL A 190 14.52 13.02 -3.90
CA VAL A 190 13.46 13.63 -3.09
C VAL A 190 13.74 15.11 -2.82
N ARG A 191 15.01 15.47 -2.59
CA ARG A 191 15.45 16.87 -2.44
C ARG A 191 15.19 17.66 -3.72
N ASP A 192 15.49 17.09 -4.88
CA ASP A 192 15.22 17.70 -6.19
C ASP A 192 13.71 17.91 -6.43
N ASN A 193 12.87 17.04 -5.86
CA ASN A 193 11.41 17.18 -5.87
C ASN A 193 10.86 18.10 -4.75
N GLY A 194 11.75 18.81 -4.03
CA GLY A 194 11.39 19.76 -2.97
C GLY A 194 10.95 19.09 -1.67
N CYS A 195 11.51 17.93 -1.35
CA CYS A 195 11.25 17.16 -0.13
C CYS A 195 9.78 16.73 0.05
N ARG A 196 9.05 16.55 -1.07
CA ARG A 196 7.65 16.14 -1.07
C ARG A 196 7.48 14.71 -1.56
N PHE A 197 6.48 14.02 -1.04
CA PHE A 197 6.01 12.77 -1.62
C PHE A 197 5.16 13.03 -2.87
N TYR A 198 5.11 12.04 -3.75
CA TYR A 198 4.23 12.04 -4.91
C TYR A 198 2.76 11.99 -4.49
N SER A 199 1.92 12.85 -5.07
CA SER A 199 0.47 12.80 -4.83
C SER A 199 -0.31 13.17 -6.10
N ASN A 200 -1.48 12.58 -6.24
CA ASN A 200 -2.47 12.87 -7.28
C ASN A 200 -3.89 12.71 -6.71
N HIS A 201 -4.92 12.88 -7.54
CA HIS A 201 -6.31 12.71 -7.11
C HIS A 201 -6.58 11.33 -6.46
N GLN A 202 -5.97 10.25 -6.97
CA GLN A 202 -6.19 8.91 -6.41
C GLN A 202 -5.59 8.77 -5.01
N TYR A 203 -4.42 9.35 -4.77
CA TYR A 203 -3.80 9.40 -3.45
C TYR A 203 -4.58 10.28 -2.48
N GLN A 204 -5.06 11.44 -2.92
CA GLN A 204 -5.89 12.33 -2.09
C GLN A 204 -7.18 11.63 -1.66
N GLU A 205 -7.91 11.02 -2.60
CA GLU A 205 -9.15 10.30 -2.32
C GLU A 205 -8.92 9.09 -1.40
N ALA A 206 -7.82 8.35 -1.60
CA ALA A 206 -7.46 7.22 -0.74
C ALA A 206 -7.13 7.71 0.68
N GLU A 207 -6.31 8.75 0.81
CA GLU A 207 -5.92 9.32 2.10
C GLU A 207 -7.12 9.83 2.89
N GLU A 208 -8.05 10.55 2.26
CA GLU A 208 -9.27 11.05 2.91
C GLU A 208 -10.12 9.91 3.48
N ARG A 209 -10.27 8.82 2.72
CA ARG A 209 -11.02 7.62 3.15
C ARG A 209 -10.30 6.90 4.29
N ILE A 210 -8.98 6.78 4.23
CA ILE A 210 -8.17 6.13 5.26
C ILE A 210 -8.25 6.95 6.56
N GLN A 211 -8.06 8.26 6.51
CA GLN A 211 -8.17 9.15 7.68
C GLN A 211 -9.58 9.11 8.31
N THR A 212 -10.61 9.05 7.47
CA THR A 212 -12.00 8.92 7.93
C THR A 212 -12.19 7.62 8.70
N GLU A 213 -11.72 6.49 8.16
CA GLU A 213 -11.81 5.20 8.83
C GLU A 213 -10.95 5.14 10.10
N GLU A 214 -9.74 5.68 10.10
CA GLU A 214 -8.91 5.81 11.30
C GLU A 214 -9.64 6.55 12.42
N HIS A 215 -10.32 7.65 12.10
CA HIS A 215 -11.11 8.41 13.07
C HIS A 215 -12.26 7.58 13.65
N PHE A 216 -12.93 6.78 12.84
CA PHE A 216 -13.97 5.86 13.32
C PHE A 216 -13.40 4.77 14.23
N ILE A 217 -12.26 4.17 13.86
CA ILE A 217 -11.57 3.19 14.68
C ILE A 217 -11.14 3.81 16.02
N MET A 218 -10.53 5.01 15.98
CA MET A 218 -10.12 5.76 17.18
C MET A 218 -11.29 6.06 18.11
N LYS A 219 -12.44 6.48 17.57
CA LYS A 219 -13.67 6.70 18.36
C LYS A 219 -14.15 5.42 19.03
N GLY A 220 -14.13 4.29 18.33
CA GLY A 220 -14.49 2.98 18.89
C GLY A 220 -13.55 2.53 20.02
N ARG A 221 -12.25 2.84 19.92
CA ARG A 221 -11.21 2.46 20.89
C ARG A 221 -11.05 3.43 22.07
N LYS A 222 -11.83 4.51 22.14
CA LYS A 222 -11.68 5.56 23.17
C LYS A 222 -11.66 5.01 24.61
N LYS A 223 -12.52 4.02 24.92
CA LYS A 223 -12.59 3.42 26.27
C LYS A 223 -11.38 2.54 26.60
N GLU A 224 -10.90 1.77 25.61
CA GLU A 224 -9.68 0.96 25.72
C GLU A 224 -8.47 1.86 25.99
N MET A 225 -8.33 2.94 25.23
CA MET A 225 -7.25 3.93 25.39
C MET A 225 -7.26 4.59 26.77
N LEU A 226 -8.42 5.01 27.26
CA LEU A 226 -8.55 5.62 28.59
C LEU A 226 -8.16 4.65 29.70
N THR A 227 -8.55 3.38 29.59
CA THR A 227 -8.20 2.34 30.56
C THR A 227 -6.69 2.11 30.56
N LYS A 228 -6.07 1.93 29.38
CA LYS A 228 -4.64 1.66 29.27
C LYS A 228 -3.78 2.84 29.74
N ARG A 229 -4.20 4.07 29.44
CA ARG A 229 -3.54 5.28 29.94
C ARG A 229 -3.51 5.33 31.47
N LYS A 230 -4.64 5.10 32.14
CA LYS A 230 -4.70 5.03 33.61
C LYS A 230 -3.81 3.92 34.19
N GLU A 231 -3.76 2.78 33.52
CA GLU A 231 -2.89 1.66 33.92
C GLU A 231 -1.39 2.03 33.80
N LEU A 232 -1.00 2.80 32.78
CA LEU A 232 0.37 3.30 32.63
C LEU A 232 0.68 4.37 33.69
N GLU A 233 -0.22 5.32 33.92
CA GLU A 233 -0.10 6.36 34.95
C GLU A 233 0.03 5.79 36.37
N SER A 234 -0.50 4.60 36.63
CA SER A 234 -0.34 3.88 37.91
C SER A 234 1.01 3.13 38.02
N ARG A 235 1.59 2.70 36.89
CA ARG A 235 2.81 1.88 36.85
C ARG A 235 4.09 2.69 36.72
N TYR A 236 4.02 3.84 36.05
CA TYR A 236 5.18 4.67 35.74
C TYR A 236 4.95 6.10 36.21
N THR A 237 6.02 6.82 36.51
CA THR A 237 5.99 8.24 36.90
C THR A 237 7.11 9.00 36.19
N GLY A 238 6.98 10.33 36.07
CA GLY A 238 7.98 11.19 35.43
C GLY A 238 8.28 10.79 33.98
N GLU A 239 9.56 10.85 33.59
CA GLU A 239 10.04 10.58 32.23
C GLU A 239 9.70 9.15 31.75
N GLY A 240 9.64 8.17 32.64
CA GLY A 240 9.28 6.79 32.31
C GLY A 240 7.83 6.67 31.83
N LEU A 241 6.92 7.45 32.43
CA LEU A 241 5.52 7.49 32.03
C LEU A 241 5.34 8.14 30.66
N GLU A 242 6.05 9.25 30.41
CA GLU A 242 5.99 9.95 29.12
C GLU A 242 6.45 9.05 27.98
N LYS A 243 7.56 8.33 28.18
CA LYS A 243 8.09 7.38 27.19
C LYS A 243 7.09 6.25 26.88
N GLU A 244 6.49 5.66 27.91
CA GLU A 244 5.51 4.58 27.73
C GLU A 244 4.21 5.04 27.08
N LEU A 245 3.73 6.25 27.41
CA LEU A 245 2.57 6.84 26.76
C LEU A 245 2.84 7.13 25.28
N LEU A 246 4.01 7.66 24.94
CA LEU A 246 4.41 7.93 23.56
C LEU A 246 4.52 6.62 22.74
N LEU A 247 5.12 5.58 23.31
CA LEU A 247 5.21 4.25 22.69
C LEU A 247 3.82 3.64 22.47
N PHE A 248 2.94 3.75 23.46
CA PHE A 248 1.56 3.28 23.36
C PHE A 248 0.78 4.02 22.27
N GLU A 249 0.84 5.35 22.25
CA GLU A 249 0.15 6.16 21.26
C GLU A 249 0.66 5.88 19.83
N THR A 250 1.98 5.78 19.66
CA THR A 250 2.60 5.44 18.37
C THR A 250 2.12 4.07 17.88
N ARG A 251 2.09 3.07 18.76
CA ARG A 251 1.59 1.72 18.42
C ARG A 251 0.14 1.75 17.97
N ILE A 252 -0.73 2.46 18.70
CA ILE A 252 -2.15 2.57 18.37
C ILE A 252 -2.35 3.29 17.03
N ARG A 253 -1.59 4.35 16.76
CA ARG A 253 -1.62 5.07 15.48
C ARG A 253 -1.27 4.13 14.32
N VAL A 254 -0.17 3.38 14.43
CA VAL A 254 0.24 2.41 13.39
C VAL A 254 -0.81 1.32 13.20
N GLU A 255 -1.32 0.72 14.28
CA GLU A 255 -2.31 -0.35 14.20
C GLU A 255 -3.63 0.13 13.56
N ASN A 256 -4.09 1.33 13.91
CA ASN A 256 -5.31 1.89 13.35
C ASN A 256 -5.13 2.26 11.87
N ARG A 257 -3.97 2.83 11.51
CA ARG A 257 -3.60 3.10 10.12
C ARG A 257 -3.66 1.82 9.29
N GLU A 258 -3.03 0.74 9.77
CA GLU A 258 -3.05 -0.55 9.06
C GLU A 258 -4.44 -1.16 8.93
N LYS A 259 -5.27 -1.08 9.98
CA LYS A 259 -6.66 -1.55 9.93
C LYS A 259 -7.49 -0.74 8.92
N ALA A 260 -7.33 0.57 8.91
CA ALA A 260 -8.00 1.45 7.96
C ALA A 260 -7.55 1.17 6.52
N GLU A 261 -6.25 1.08 6.27
CA GLU A 261 -5.68 0.74 4.96
C GLU A 261 -6.21 -0.62 4.46
N ARG A 262 -6.21 -1.66 5.31
CA ARG A 262 -6.76 -2.98 4.95
C ARG A 262 -8.22 -2.87 4.53
N LYS A 263 -9.07 -2.27 5.37
CA LYS A 263 -10.50 -2.15 5.09
C LYS A 263 -10.79 -1.33 3.83
N ILE A 264 -10.12 -0.18 3.65
CA ILE A 264 -10.30 0.66 2.47
C ILE A 264 -9.81 -0.06 1.21
N SER A 265 -8.73 -0.83 1.31
CA SER A 265 -8.19 -1.57 0.18
C SER A 265 -9.09 -2.73 -0.29
N GLU A 266 -9.79 -3.40 0.64
CA GLU A 266 -10.82 -4.39 0.32
C GLU A 266 -12.03 -3.73 -0.36
N VAL A 267 -12.48 -2.57 0.11
CA VAL A 267 -13.62 -1.86 -0.48
C VAL A 267 -13.28 -1.29 -1.87
N LEU A 268 -12.10 -0.69 -2.05
CA LEU A 268 -11.69 -0.09 -3.33
C LEU A 268 -11.29 -1.12 -4.40
N GLY A 269 -10.82 -2.30 -3.98
CA GLY A 269 -10.45 -3.42 -4.84
C GLY A 269 -11.63 -4.11 -5.54
N PHE A 270 -12.85 -3.93 -5.05
CA PHE A 270 -14.04 -4.64 -5.53
C PHE A 270 -15.14 -3.78 -6.19
N THR A 271 -14.85 -2.50 -6.46
CA THR A 271 -15.72 -1.44 -7.03
C THR A 271 -16.32 -0.49 -5.99
N LEU A 272 -16.23 0.81 -6.27
CA LEU A 272 -17.35 1.75 -6.18
C LEU A 272 -16.94 3.07 -6.83
N THR A 273 -17.67 3.46 -7.87
CA THR A 273 -17.81 4.86 -8.29
C THR A 273 -18.24 5.69 -7.08
N ALA A 274 -17.71 6.91 -6.98
CA ALA A 274 -17.82 7.83 -5.85
C ALA A 274 -19.24 8.25 -5.40
N VAL A 275 -20.30 7.56 -5.84
CA VAL A 275 -21.69 7.96 -5.61
C VAL A 275 -22.23 7.49 -4.25
N ASP A 276 -21.76 6.38 -3.68
CA ASP A 276 -22.45 5.81 -2.50
C ASP A 276 -21.85 6.18 -1.13
N TYR A 277 -20.62 6.71 -1.07
CA TYR A 277 -20.00 7.02 0.22
C TYR A 277 -20.59 8.29 0.85
N ALA A 278 -20.85 9.33 0.04
CA ALA A 278 -21.47 10.57 0.52
C ALA A 278 -22.95 10.39 0.92
N ALA A 279 -23.67 9.50 0.23
CA ALA A 279 -25.06 9.17 0.58
C ALA A 279 -25.16 8.34 1.87
N ALA A 280 -24.20 7.47 2.15
CA ALA A 280 -24.16 6.66 3.37
C ALA A 280 -23.83 7.46 4.64
N VAL A 281 -23.07 8.55 4.52
CA VAL A 281 -22.68 9.40 5.67
C VAL A 281 -23.75 10.46 6.00
N GLY A 282 -24.63 10.78 5.04
CA GLY A 282 -25.55 11.92 5.14
C GLY A 282 -26.79 11.75 6.03
N LYS A 283 -27.26 10.53 6.33
CA LYS A 283 -28.43 10.30 7.20
C LYS A 283 -28.37 8.96 7.92
N GLY A 284 -27.73 8.92 9.09
CA GLY A 284 -28.13 8.11 10.27
C GLY A 284 -28.37 6.60 10.18
N ALA A 285 -28.30 5.92 9.04
CA ALA A 285 -28.64 4.51 8.92
C ALA A 285 -27.94 3.90 7.70
N ALA A 286 -26.82 3.20 7.93
CA ALA A 286 -26.36 2.02 7.16
C ALA A 286 -24.89 1.63 7.45
N LEU A 287 -24.38 1.77 8.68
CA LEU A 287 -23.12 1.11 9.06
C LEU A 287 -23.32 -0.33 9.59
N GLY A 288 -24.57 -0.75 9.82
CA GLY A 288 -24.88 -2.10 10.31
C GLY A 288 -24.91 -3.17 9.22
N ALA A 289 -25.20 -2.81 7.96
CA ALA A 289 -25.43 -3.80 6.89
C ALA A 289 -24.15 -4.21 6.14
N LEU A 290 -23.12 -3.36 6.08
CA LEU A 290 -21.85 -3.69 5.40
C LEU A 290 -20.84 -4.41 6.32
N CYS A 291 -20.91 -4.21 7.64
CA CYS A 291 -20.08 -4.94 8.60
C CYS A 291 -20.64 -6.33 8.96
N GLY A 292 -21.91 -6.61 8.62
CA GLY A 292 -22.60 -7.85 9.03
C GLY A 292 -22.36 -9.07 8.14
N ALA A 293 -21.78 -8.92 6.96
CA ALA A 293 -21.69 -10.03 5.99
C ALA A 293 -20.34 -10.77 5.96
N VAL A 294 -19.34 -10.36 6.77
CA VAL A 294 -17.98 -10.93 6.68
C VAL A 294 -17.47 -11.56 7.98
N MET A 295 -18.12 -11.34 9.12
CA MET A 295 -17.66 -11.93 10.39
C MET A 295 -18.35 -13.25 10.70
N GLY A 296 -17.85 -14.32 10.09
CA GLY A 296 -17.95 -15.63 10.70
C GLY A 296 -16.94 -15.69 11.85
N PHE A 297 -17.39 -15.48 13.09
CA PHE A 297 -16.76 -16.04 14.29
C PHE A 297 -17.79 -16.24 15.40
N GLU A 298 -17.70 -17.41 16.03
CA GLU A 298 -18.45 -17.81 17.22
C GLU A 298 -18.12 -16.87 18.39
N GLY A 299 -19.13 -16.18 18.91
CA GLY A 299 -18.97 -15.28 20.06
C GLY A 299 -20.12 -14.30 20.23
N MET A 300 -21.27 -14.81 20.68
CA MET A 300 -22.44 -14.16 21.32
C MET A 300 -22.71 -12.66 20.99
N ALA A 301 -23.81 -12.39 20.30
CA ALA A 301 -25.13 -12.16 20.93
C ALA A 301 -25.19 -10.91 21.83
N VAL A 302 -25.39 -9.72 21.22
CA VAL A 302 -26.43 -8.73 21.57
C VAL A 302 -26.56 -7.80 20.36
N GLY A 303 -27.73 -7.75 19.72
CA GLY A 303 -27.97 -6.86 18.58
C GLY A 303 -29.02 -7.30 17.56
N ALA A 304 -29.86 -8.29 17.87
CA ALA A 304 -31.04 -8.61 17.08
C ALA A 304 -32.26 -7.91 17.68
N ALA A 305 -32.45 -6.63 17.36
CA ALA A 305 -33.76 -5.97 17.42
C ALA A 305 -33.71 -4.64 16.67
N VAL A 306 -34.70 -4.45 15.80
CA VAL A 306 -35.05 -3.24 15.03
C VAL A 306 -34.38 -3.12 13.65
N GLY A 307 -35.18 -3.40 12.61
CA GLY A 307 -34.81 -3.11 11.23
C GLY A 307 -35.56 -3.86 10.13
N ALA A 308 -36.60 -4.64 10.44
CA ALA A 308 -37.58 -5.07 9.43
C ALA A 308 -38.79 -4.12 9.50
N VAL A 309 -39.29 -3.75 8.32
CA VAL A 309 -40.48 -2.90 8.05
C VAL A 309 -40.20 -1.39 8.06
N VAL A 310 -39.86 -0.83 6.90
CA VAL A 310 -40.74 -0.01 6.02
C VAL A 310 -39.89 0.39 4.80
N GLY A 311 -40.06 -0.33 3.70
CA GLY A 311 -39.87 0.23 2.36
C GLY A 311 -41.22 0.75 1.90
N GLY A 312 -41.29 2.02 1.52
CA GLY A 312 -42.49 2.64 0.98
C GLY A 312 -42.15 3.78 0.02
N VAL A 313 -42.20 3.46 -1.28
CA VAL A 313 -42.49 4.34 -2.45
C VAL A 313 -41.38 5.36 -2.76
N ILE A 314 -40.65 5.36 -3.90
CA ILE A 314 -41.02 5.46 -5.32
C ILE A 314 -39.79 4.91 -6.11
N GLY A 315 -39.85 3.79 -6.85
CA GLY A 315 -40.31 3.65 -8.24
C GLY A 315 -39.14 3.82 -9.23
N GLY A 316 -38.69 2.86 -10.06
CA GLY A 316 -39.15 1.51 -10.37
C GLY A 316 -38.11 0.73 -11.21
N ALA A 317 -38.53 -0.45 -11.68
CA ALA A 317 -37.82 -1.49 -12.43
C ALA A 317 -37.24 -2.67 -11.60
N ALA A 318 -38.13 -3.46 -11.01
CA ALA A 318 -37.88 -4.88 -10.73
C ALA A 318 -39.17 -5.68 -10.95
N SER A 319 -39.22 -6.50 -11.99
CA SER A 319 -40.25 -7.53 -12.13
C SER A 319 -39.66 -8.73 -12.86
N ALA A 320 -39.17 -9.69 -12.08
CA ALA A 320 -39.18 -11.15 -12.32
C ALA A 320 -38.02 -11.78 -11.54
N ALA A 321 -38.34 -12.47 -10.44
CA ALA A 321 -37.64 -13.67 -9.92
C ALA A 321 -37.83 -13.89 -8.41
N TRP A 322 -39.03 -13.69 -7.83
CA TRP A 322 -39.30 -14.07 -6.42
C TRP A 322 -40.46 -15.08 -6.27
N GLY A 323 -40.80 -15.80 -7.34
CA GLY A 323 -41.90 -16.77 -7.35
C GLY A 323 -41.55 -18.20 -6.98
N TYR A 324 -40.29 -18.53 -6.68
CA TYR A 324 -39.86 -19.94 -6.53
C TYR A 324 -39.42 -20.36 -5.12
N VAL A 325 -39.12 -19.42 -4.22
CA VAL A 325 -38.50 -19.76 -2.92
C VAL A 325 -39.52 -19.92 -1.79
N THR A 326 -40.74 -19.40 -1.92
CA THR A 326 -41.73 -19.41 -0.83
C THR A 326 -42.67 -20.61 -0.82
N ASN A 327 -42.70 -21.44 -1.86
CA ASN A 327 -43.51 -22.67 -1.88
C ASN A 327 -42.79 -23.93 -1.34
N ALA A 328 -41.46 -23.88 -1.17
CA ALA A 328 -40.69 -25.02 -0.65
C ALA A 328 -40.65 -25.10 0.88
N ALA A 329 -41.00 -24.03 1.59
CA ALA A 329 -40.96 -23.98 3.07
C ALA A 329 -42.32 -24.24 3.74
N ALA A 330 -43.41 -24.35 2.98
CA ALA A 330 -44.76 -24.47 3.52
C ALA A 330 -45.33 -25.91 3.59
N GLN A 331 -44.59 -26.93 3.14
CA GLN A 331 -45.07 -28.34 3.17
C GLN A 331 -44.35 -29.28 4.15
N MET A 332 -43.41 -28.81 4.97
CA MET A 332 -42.69 -29.66 5.94
C MET A 332 -43.06 -29.43 7.41
N ASN A 333 -44.22 -28.83 7.71
CA ASN A 333 -44.68 -28.73 9.10
C ASN A 333 -46.20 -28.80 9.32
N ARG A 334 -46.92 -29.61 8.53
CA ARG A 334 -48.24 -30.18 8.90
C ARG A 334 -48.51 -31.45 8.07
N ARG A 335 -48.49 -32.62 8.74
CA ARG A 335 -49.02 -33.95 8.35
C ARG A 335 -48.71 -34.51 6.95
#